data_AF-A0A286CXJ5-F1
#
_entry.id   AF-A0A286CXJ5-F1
#
_cell.length_a   1.000
_cell.length_b   1.000
_cell.length_c   1.000
_cell.angle_alpha   90.00
_cell.angle_beta   90.00
_cell.angle_gamma   90.00
#
_symmetry.space_group_name_H-M   'P 1'
#
loop_
_entity.id
_entity.type
_entity.pdbx_description
1 polymer ?
#
loop_
_entity_poly.entity_id
_entity_poly.type
_entity_poly.pdbx_seq_one_letter_code
_entity_poly.pdbx_strand_id
1 'polypeptide(L)'
;MDHAKRMRTAPTDAEHRLWQRLRNRQLGFKFRRQHRVGGYIVDLICVEAGVVIEVDGGQHIELAGNDAERTAYLESVGLRVLRFWNDDVLLRTDSVMDAIWHALQERPPHPNPLPRERGRGGRSPSPSQSQSPSPSQSQSQSQSQSQSQSQSQSQSQERNQDGREHCQQSQDQSSRPGDDWDQGQSPGEVQHQGQGRGDAPNPAGNHAQPRSRQPNSMDQRTQQQPVPAAACKPGAASASTPSPPPAGERVGVRGQAWQSGPPWPDGIGAALPWAPSASRDALRLRAALNRLVREFFHARNVLEVETPMMSQAGNTDPNIASFSLEFGGHVDAGPRQRWLRTSPEFPLKRLLAAGLGDCYELGRVFRDGEAGGRHNPEFTMLEWYRLGWDLPQLIDETVELVQAALAMIGRTAAVARISFREIYRQRLGIDPMTADEGMLRAAAADIAVDGEGLTRDDWLDLLMTHRLQPDFPAGQLLAVYDYPASQCALARLRDDGDVQVSERFELYLGPLELANGYHELADAREQRARFLRDIDIRRTRGIGTPAIDQSLLDALDAGFPDCSGVALGVDRLLMAMLETARIADALAFDFSRA
;
A
#
# COMPACT_ATOMS: atom_id res chain seq x y z
N MET A 1 -16.29 -29.79 18.34
CA MET A 1 -17.36 -29.21 17.49
C MET A 1 -18.20 -28.13 18.19
N ASP A 2 -17.93 -27.71 19.43
CA ASP A 2 -18.86 -26.81 20.18
C ASP A 2 -18.31 -25.40 20.48
N HIS A 3 -17.07 -25.09 20.07
CA HIS A 3 -16.49 -23.74 20.20
C HIS A 3 -16.94 -22.81 19.04
N ALA A 4 -16.88 -23.31 17.81
CA ALA A 4 -17.27 -22.58 16.59
C ALA A 4 -18.75 -22.18 16.51
N LYS A 5 -19.62 -22.76 17.35
CA LYS A 5 -21.03 -22.32 17.50
C LYS A 5 -21.22 -21.21 18.54
N ARG A 6 -20.26 -20.99 19.45
CA ARG A 6 -20.34 -19.92 20.47
C ARG A 6 -19.90 -18.56 19.94
N MET A 7 -19.01 -18.52 18.95
CA MET A 7 -18.57 -17.29 18.26
C MET A 7 -19.62 -16.68 17.30
N ARG A 8 -20.91 -17.03 17.43
CA ARG A 8 -22.02 -16.44 16.65
C ARG A 8 -23.09 -15.77 17.51
N THR A 9 -22.83 -15.56 18.80
CA THR A 9 -23.79 -14.93 19.74
C THR A 9 -23.17 -13.97 20.76
N ALA A 10 -21.84 -13.83 20.82
CA ALA A 10 -21.16 -12.79 21.56
C ALA A 10 -20.76 -11.66 20.59
N PRO A 11 -21.10 -10.39 20.84
CA PRO A 11 -20.63 -9.28 20.02
C PRO A 11 -19.13 -9.07 20.22
N THR A 12 -18.42 -8.70 19.16
CA THR A 12 -17.02 -8.26 19.21
C THR A 12 -16.85 -7.01 20.09
N ASP A 13 -15.63 -6.74 20.56
CA ASP A 13 -15.35 -5.52 21.31
C ASP A 13 -15.54 -4.25 20.47
N ALA A 14 -15.32 -4.35 19.15
CA ALA A 14 -15.65 -3.32 18.17
C ALA A 14 -17.17 -3.07 18.13
N GLU A 15 -18.02 -4.10 17.93
CA GLU A 15 -19.48 -3.96 18.04
C GLU A 15 -19.91 -3.38 19.39
N HIS A 16 -19.26 -3.79 20.48
CA HIS A 16 -19.57 -3.28 21.82
C HIS A 16 -19.24 -1.79 21.94
N ARG A 17 -18.03 -1.39 21.55
CA ARG A 17 -17.54 0.00 21.52
C ARG A 17 -18.48 0.89 20.72
N LEU A 18 -18.87 0.43 19.52
CA LEU A 18 -19.76 1.17 18.64
C LEU A 18 -21.19 1.26 19.20
N TRP A 19 -21.71 0.16 19.76
CA TRP A 19 -23.00 0.18 20.45
C TRP A 19 -23.03 1.12 21.65
N GLN A 20 -21.95 1.22 22.44
CA GLN A 20 -21.86 2.16 23.55
C GLN A 20 -22.00 3.61 23.09
N ARG A 21 -21.46 3.95 21.91
CA ARG A 21 -21.56 5.28 21.31
C ARG A 21 -22.89 5.56 20.59
N LEU A 22 -23.54 4.53 20.03
CA LEU A 22 -24.80 4.68 19.26
C LEU A 22 -26.09 4.49 20.08
N ARG A 23 -26.03 3.80 21.22
CA ARG A 23 -27.21 3.57 22.08
C ARG A 23 -27.77 4.88 22.66
N ASN A 24 -29.00 4.81 23.18
CA ASN A 24 -29.69 5.90 23.87
C ASN A 24 -29.89 7.19 23.04
N ARG A 25 -29.88 7.11 21.70
CA ARG A 25 -30.01 8.26 20.79
C ARG A 25 -28.91 9.33 21.00
N GLN A 26 -27.67 8.91 21.26
CA GLN A 26 -26.54 9.84 21.37
C GLN A 26 -26.28 10.65 20.08
N LEU A 27 -26.54 10.07 18.91
CA LEU A 27 -26.60 10.77 17.62
C LEU A 27 -28.02 11.25 17.26
N GLY A 28 -28.94 11.40 18.23
CA GLY A 28 -30.38 11.66 17.99
C GLY A 28 -31.16 10.47 17.40
N PHE A 29 -30.51 9.64 16.58
CA PHE A 29 -31.09 8.49 15.89
C PHE A 29 -31.18 7.21 16.75
N LYS A 30 -32.19 6.36 16.51
CA LYS A 30 -32.40 5.09 17.22
C LYS A 30 -31.79 3.90 16.49
N PHE A 31 -30.75 3.34 17.09
CA PHE A 31 -30.12 2.09 16.65
C PHE A 31 -30.73 0.84 17.30
N ARG A 32 -30.60 -0.29 16.61
CA ARG A 32 -30.90 -1.66 17.09
C ARG A 32 -29.67 -2.54 16.79
N ARG A 33 -29.38 -3.51 17.66
CA ARG A 33 -28.36 -4.54 17.42
C ARG A 33 -28.94 -5.82 16.84
N GLN A 34 -28.11 -6.58 16.12
CA GLN A 34 -28.36 -7.95 15.65
C GLN A 34 -29.76 -8.10 15.04
N HIS A 35 -30.09 -7.17 14.13
CA HIS A 35 -31.43 -7.07 13.58
C HIS A 35 -31.58 -7.96 12.36
N ARG A 36 -32.74 -8.62 12.22
CA ARG A 36 -33.05 -9.40 11.02
C ARG A 36 -33.63 -8.51 9.93
N VAL A 37 -33.05 -8.59 8.75
CA VAL A 37 -33.56 -7.97 7.51
C VAL A 37 -33.63 -9.07 6.46
N GLY A 38 -34.85 -9.50 6.11
CA GLY A 38 -35.05 -10.67 5.25
C GLY A 38 -34.45 -11.93 5.87
N GLY A 39 -33.58 -12.60 5.10
CA GLY A 39 -32.85 -13.79 5.54
C GLY A 39 -31.59 -13.50 6.36
N TYR A 40 -31.13 -12.25 6.41
CA TYR A 40 -29.84 -11.87 7.01
C TYR A 40 -29.99 -11.28 8.42
N ILE A 41 -28.93 -11.39 9.21
CA ILE A 41 -28.73 -10.64 10.44
C ILE A 41 -27.66 -9.56 10.15
N VAL A 42 -27.89 -8.35 10.67
CA VAL A 42 -26.95 -7.22 10.58
C VAL A 42 -26.61 -6.71 12.00
N ASP A 43 -25.37 -6.31 12.23
CA ASP A 43 -24.84 -6.06 13.58
C ASP A 43 -25.52 -4.86 14.23
N LEU A 44 -25.68 -3.77 13.47
CA LEU A 44 -26.28 -2.52 13.88
C LEU A 44 -27.17 -1.96 12.76
N ILE A 45 -28.32 -1.39 13.11
CA ILE A 45 -29.21 -0.72 12.13
C ILE A 45 -29.95 0.48 12.74
N CYS A 46 -29.98 1.58 11.99
CA CYS A 46 -30.89 2.70 12.17
C CYS A 46 -32.03 2.60 11.14
N VAL A 47 -33.15 2.00 11.54
CA VAL A 47 -34.32 1.79 10.67
C VAL A 47 -34.97 3.13 10.22
N GLU A 48 -34.85 4.19 11.02
CA GLU A 48 -35.44 5.50 10.70
C GLU A 48 -34.61 6.35 9.72
N ALA A 49 -33.31 6.05 9.56
CA ALA A 49 -32.44 6.65 8.54
C ALA A 49 -32.17 5.72 7.35
N GLY A 50 -32.50 4.42 7.47
CA GLY A 50 -32.20 3.41 6.45
C GLY A 50 -30.71 3.05 6.40
N VAL A 51 -29.99 3.11 7.54
CA VAL A 51 -28.55 2.82 7.59
C VAL A 51 -28.29 1.54 8.37
N VAL A 52 -27.61 0.59 7.75
CA VAL A 52 -27.00 -0.60 8.36
C VAL A 52 -25.53 -0.30 8.64
N ILE A 53 -25.02 -0.78 9.77
CA ILE A 53 -23.60 -0.75 10.09
C ILE A 53 -23.16 -2.16 10.44
N GLU A 54 -22.08 -2.59 9.80
CA GLU A 54 -21.46 -3.90 10.00
C GLU A 54 -20.01 -3.70 10.42
N VAL A 55 -19.55 -4.59 11.29
CA VAL A 55 -18.26 -4.45 11.98
C VAL A 55 -17.43 -5.68 11.67
N ASP A 56 -16.60 -5.57 10.64
CA ASP A 56 -15.88 -6.70 10.06
C ASP A 56 -14.59 -6.97 10.85
N GLY A 57 -14.58 -8.13 11.52
CA GLY A 57 -13.35 -8.77 12.02
C GLY A 57 -12.72 -9.60 10.90
N GLY A 58 -11.41 -9.42 10.66
CA GLY A 58 -10.73 -9.94 9.48
C GLY A 58 -10.60 -11.47 9.38
N GLN A 59 -11.70 -12.17 9.03
CA GLN A 59 -11.72 -13.59 8.65
C GLN A 59 -12.86 -13.94 7.65
N HIS A 60 -13.02 -13.21 6.53
CA HIS A 60 -14.03 -13.56 5.50
C HIS A 60 -13.58 -13.41 4.03
N ILE A 61 -12.41 -13.97 3.68
CA ILE A 61 -11.99 -14.07 2.26
C ILE A 61 -12.71 -15.22 1.50
N GLU A 62 -13.20 -16.26 2.19
CA GLU A 62 -13.80 -17.44 1.54
C GLU A 62 -15.30 -17.33 1.14
N LEU A 63 -15.92 -16.15 1.25
CA LEU A 63 -17.36 -15.96 0.94
C LEU A 63 -17.69 -14.77 0.04
N ALA A 64 -16.72 -14.28 -0.76
CA ALA A 64 -16.91 -13.12 -1.65
C ALA A 64 -18.13 -13.21 -2.59
N GLY A 65 -18.55 -14.41 -3.00
CA GLY A 65 -19.76 -14.61 -3.82
C GLY A 65 -21.09 -14.39 -3.09
N ASN A 66 -21.14 -14.52 -1.76
CA ASN A 66 -22.37 -14.39 -0.95
C ASN A 66 -22.56 -12.96 -0.43
N ASP A 67 -21.48 -12.22 -0.21
CA ASP A 67 -21.54 -10.92 0.46
C ASP A 67 -21.93 -9.77 -0.49
N ALA A 68 -21.63 -9.90 -1.78
CA ALA A 68 -22.17 -9.03 -2.83
C ALA A 68 -23.69 -9.19 -2.99
N GLU A 69 -24.20 -10.42 -3.01
CA GLU A 69 -25.66 -10.69 -3.05
C GLU A 69 -26.37 -10.18 -1.78
N ARG A 70 -25.74 -10.35 -0.61
CA ARG A 70 -26.22 -9.85 0.68
C ARG A 70 -26.30 -8.32 0.70
N THR A 71 -25.25 -7.64 0.26
CA THR A 71 -25.21 -6.16 0.19
C THR A 71 -26.25 -5.64 -0.81
N ALA A 72 -26.30 -6.20 -2.02
CA ALA A 72 -27.31 -5.86 -3.03
C ALA A 72 -28.75 -6.11 -2.55
N TYR A 73 -28.99 -7.16 -1.75
CA TYR A 73 -30.30 -7.39 -1.14
C TYR A 73 -30.67 -6.28 -0.13
N LEU A 74 -29.75 -5.91 0.77
CA LEU A 74 -29.98 -4.85 1.77
C LEU A 74 -30.24 -3.50 1.09
N GLU A 75 -29.47 -3.18 0.04
CA GLU A 75 -29.69 -1.98 -0.78
C GLU A 75 -31.02 -2.02 -1.55
N SER A 76 -31.42 -3.19 -2.07
CA SER A 76 -32.71 -3.35 -2.77
C SER A 76 -33.94 -3.08 -1.89
N VAL A 77 -33.82 -3.29 -0.57
CA VAL A 77 -34.86 -2.97 0.42
C VAL A 77 -34.72 -1.55 1.00
N GLY A 78 -33.88 -0.71 0.42
CA GLY A 78 -33.71 0.71 0.76
C GLY A 78 -32.78 0.97 1.94
N LEU A 79 -31.84 0.07 2.24
CA LEU A 79 -30.85 0.25 3.29
C LEU A 79 -29.46 0.51 2.72
N ARG A 80 -28.80 1.58 3.17
CA ARG A 80 -27.38 1.84 2.93
C ARG A 80 -26.55 1.02 3.92
N VAL A 81 -25.60 0.23 3.44
CA VAL A 81 -24.67 -0.52 4.29
C VAL A 81 -23.39 0.29 4.48
N LEU A 82 -22.96 0.45 5.73
CA LEU A 82 -21.63 0.94 6.10
C LEU A 82 -20.85 -0.20 6.73
N ARG A 83 -19.59 -0.36 6.33
CA ARG A 83 -18.67 -1.35 6.90
C ARG A 83 -17.48 -0.65 7.51
N PHE A 84 -17.07 -1.10 8.68
CA PHE A 84 -15.88 -0.64 9.36
C PHE A 84 -15.09 -1.84 9.83
N TRP A 85 -13.77 -1.81 9.68
CA TRP A 85 -12.90 -2.82 10.28
C TRP A 85 -12.93 -2.70 11.81
N ASN A 86 -12.75 -3.82 12.52
CA ASN A 86 -12.63 -3.81 13.98
C ASN A 86 -11.66 -2.72 14.48
N ASP A 87 -10.50 -2.61 13.85
CA ASP A 87 -9.45 -1.67 14.21
C ASP A 87 -9.86 -0.21 14.01
N ASP A 88 -10.69 0.09 12.99
CA ASP A 88 -11.26 1.44 12.81
C ASP A 88 -12.18 1.82 13.94
N VAL A 89 -13.05 0.89 14.33
CA VAL A 89 -14.03 1.09 15.40
C VAL A 89 -13.34 1.26 16.76
N LEU A 90 -12.26 0.50 16.99
CA LEU A 90 -11.50 0.50 18.24
C LEU A 90 -10.52 1.69 18.32
N LEU A 91 -9.62 1.84 17.34
CA LEU A 91 -8.54 2.82 17.34
C LEU A 91 -9.00 4.21 16.86
N ARG A 92 -10.01 4.28 15.98
CA ARG A 92 -10.45 5.51 15.30
C ARG A 92 -11.94 5.81 15.53
N THR A 93 -12.46 5.47 16.73
CA THR A 93 -13.90 5.52 17.07
C THR A 93 -14.57 6.85 16.68
N ASP A 94 -13.94 8.02 16.92
CA ASP A 94 -14.56 9.31 16.60
C ASP A 94 -14.71 9.53 15.07
N SER A 95 -13.73 9.13 14.26
CA SER A 95 -13.84 9.19 12.79
C SER A 95 -14.91 8.23 12.24
N VAL A 96 -15.05 7.04 12.84
CA VAL A 96 -16.15 6.11 12.53
C VAL A 96 -17.50 6.74 12.90
N MET A 97 -17.59 7.41 14.05
CA MET A 97 -18.80 8.09 14.49
C MET A 97 -19.17 9.28 13.60
N ASP A 98 -18.19 10.04 13.10
CA ASP A 98 -18.41 11.11 12.11
C ASP A 98 -18.92 10.55 10.78
N ALA A 99 -18.32 9.45 10.28
CA ALA A 99 -18.78 8.78 9.05
C ALA A 99 -20.22 8.28 9.18
N ILE A 100 -20.57 7.66 10.32
CA ILE A 100 -21.94 7.25 10.64
C ILE A 100 -22.86 8.47 10.70
N TRP A 101 -22.47 9.53 11.40
CA TRP A 101 -23.26 10.76 11.51
C TRP A 101 -23.56 11.37 10.14
N HIS A 102 -22.56 11.50 9.25
CA HIS A 102 -22.76 11.97 7.88
C HIS A 102 -23.76 11.09 7.10
N ALA A 103 -23.59 9.77 7.17
CA ALA A 103 -24.48 8.84 6.49
C ALA A 103 -25.94 8.87 7.01
N LEU A 104 -26.17 9.22 8.28
CA LEU A 104 -27.51 9.39 8.84
C LEU A 104 -28.23 10.67 8.37
N GLN A 105 -27.47 11.69 7.94
CA GLN A 105 -28.03 12.94 7.41
C GLN A 105 -28.40 12.84 5.92
N GLU A 106 -27.72 11.95 5.18
CA GLU A 106 -27.97 11.67 3.78
C GLU A 106 -29.17 10.72 3.61
N ARG A 107 -30.36 11.27 3.41
CA ARG A 107 -31.56 10.46 3.12
C ARG A 107 -31.42 9.77 1.75
N PRO A 108 -31.59 8.44 1.66
CA PRO A 108 -31.65 7.77 0.37
C PRO A 108 -32.90 8.22 -0.44
N PRO A 109 -32.82 8.28 -1.78
CA PRO A 109 -33.95 8.60 -2.63
C PRO A 109 -34.99 7.46 -2.56
N HIS A 110 -36.11 7.73 -1.88
CA HIS A 110 -37.08 6.70 -1.48
C HIS A 110 -38.03 6.28 -2.62
N PRO A 111 -38.15 4.98 -2.93
CA PRO A 111 -39.35 4.42 -3.54
C PRO A 111 -40.31 3.96 -2.45
N ASN A 112 -41.38 4.73 -2.21
CA ASN A 112 -42.64 4.46 -1.45
C ASN A 112 -42.61 3.61 -0.13
N PRO A 113 -43.26 4.05 0.97
CA PRO A 113 -43.18 3.35 2.25
C PRO A 113 -43.91 2.00 2.27
N LEU A 114 -43.33 1.02 2.96
CA LEU A 114 -43.94 -0.29 3.19
C LEU A 114 -45.27 -0.20 3.99
N PRO A 115 -46.20 -1.15 3.82
CA PRO A 115 -47.54 -1.06 4.39
C PRO A 115 -47.55 -1.04 5.92
N ARG A 116 -48.21 -0.05 6.51
CA ARG A 116 -48.57 -0.08 7.94
C ARG A 116 -49.68 -1.10 8.17
N GLU A 117 -49.40 -2.16 8.92
CA GLU A 117 -50.43 -3.08 9.40
C GLU A 117 -51.49 -2.34 10.24
N ARG A 118 -52.76 -2.59 9.93
CA ARG A 118 -53.90 -1.94 10.60
C ARG A 118 -54.29 -2.68 11.88
N GLY A 119 -53.83 -2.17 13.02
CA GLY A 119 -54.57 -2.37 14.28
C GLY A 119 -55.99 -1.78 14.16
N ARG A 120 -57.03 -2.59 14.37
CA ARG A 120 -58.44 -2.14 14.31
C ARG A 120 -58.86 -1.43 15.59
N GLY A 121 -59.61 -0.33 15.44
CA GLY A 121 -60.40 0.31 16.50
C GLY A 121 -59.79 1.62 17.02
N GLY A 122 -60.50 2.75 17.04
CA GLY A 122 -61.83 3.02 16.48
C GLY A 122 -62.31 4.47 16.76
N ARG A 123 -63.35 4.89 16.03
CA ARG A 123 -64.15 6.13 16.18
C ARG A 123 -63.46 7.49 15.95
N SER A 124 -63.88 8.15 14.86
CA SER A 124 -63.86 9.62 14.66
C SER A 124 -64.88 10.31 15.60
N PRO A 125 -64.86 11.66 15.75
CA PRO A 125 -65.51 12.52 14.74
C PRO A 125 -64.89 13.93 14.48
N SER A 126 -64.89 14.29 13.18
CA SER A 126 -65.38 15.58 12.61
C SER A 126 -64.67 16.95 12.86
N PRO A 127 -64.86 17.96 11.96
CA PRO A 127 -63.91 19.06 11.75
C PRO A 127 -64.47 20.50 11.85
N SER A 128 -63.59 21.50 11.71
CA SER A 128 -63.91 22.90 11.36
C SER A 128 -62.82 23.47 10.42
N GLN A 129 -63.16 23.87 9.19
CA GLN A 129 -63.40 25.26 8.71
C GLN A 129 -62.11 26.13 8.67
N SER A 130 -61.52 26.40 7.48
CA SER A 130 -61.82 27.53 6.54
C SER A 130 -61.18 28.88 7.00
N GLN A 131 -60.61 29.78 6.20
CA GLN A 131 -60.75 30.13 4.77
C GLN A 131 -59.44 30.75 4.19
N SER A 132 -59.32 30.85 2.86
CA SER A 132 -58.38 31.76 2.16
C SER A 132 -58.97 33.18 2.07
N PRO A 133 -58.20 34.21 1.63
CA PRO A 133 -58.36 34.62 0.22
C PRO A 133 -57.12 35.21 -0.50
N SER A 134 -57.17 35.14 -1.84
CA SER A 134 -56.48 36.02 -2.82
C SER A 134 -57.59 36.75 -3.63
N PRO A 135 -57.35 37.85 -4.39
CA PRO A 135 -56.69 37.85 -5.73
C PRO A 135 -55.84 39.14 -5.97
N SER A 136 -55.24 39.52 -7.11
CA SER A 136 -55.62 39.59 -8.55
C SER A 136 -54.36 40.00 -9.39
N GLN A 137 -54.01 39.47 -10.58
CA GLN A 137 -54.50 39.58 -11.99
C GLN A 137 -53.84 40.63 -12.91
N SER A 138 -53.19 40.16 -14.00
CA SER A 138 -53.11 40.65 -15.42
C SER A 138 -51.99 39.84 -16.12
N GLN A 139 -52.12 39.14 -17.26
CA GLN A 139 -52.58 39.47 -18.64
C GLN A 139 -51.66 40.49 -19.36
N SER A 140 -51.18 40.31 -20.62
CA SER A 140 -51.51 39.31 -21.66
C SER A 140 -50.45 39.17 -22.81
N GLN A 141 -50.45 37.98 -23.44
CA GLN A 141 -50.25 37.64 -24.88
C GLN A 141 -49.32 38.40 -25.84
N SER A 142 -48.53 37.66 -26.64
CA SER A 142 -48.83 37.40 -28.08
C SER A 142 -47.85 36.38 -28.73
N GLN A 143 -48.19 35.87 -29.92
CA GLN A 143 -47.57 34.72 -30.60
C GLN A 143 -46.80 35.14 -31.87
N SER A 144 -45.86 34.31 -32.34
CA SER A 144 -45.77 33.95 -33.78
C SER A 144 -45.01 32.63 -33.97
N GLN A 145 -45.30 31.95 -35.09
CA GLN A 145 -44.80 30.63 -35.46
C GLN A 145 -43.78 30.73 -36.60
N SER A 146 -42.88 29.75 -36.72
CA SER A 146 -42.56 29.16 -38.02
C SER A 146 -41.96 27.76 -37.86
N GLN A 147 -42.22 26.90 -38.84
CA GLN A 147 -41.78 25.51 -38.92
C GLN A 147 -40.57 25.39 -39.86
N SER A 148 -39.75 24.36 -39.68
CA SER A 148 -39.31 23.53 -40.82
C SER A 148 -38.82 22.16 -40.35
N GLN A 149 -39.06 21.16 -41.19
CA GLN A 149 -38.71 19.77 -40.97
C GLN A 149 -37.39 19.43 -41.69
N SER A 150 -36.68 18.41 -41.24
CA SER A 150 -36.17 17.39 -42.16
C SER A 150 -35.86 16.09 -41.42
N GLN A 151 -36.19 14.97 -42.06
CA GLN A 151 -35.88 13.62 -41.62
C GLN A 151 -34.65 13.11 -42.39
N SER A 152 -33.87 12.20 -41.81
CA SER A 152 -33.37 11.06 -42.57
C SER A 152 -33.08 9.89 -41.63
N GLN A 153 -33.67 8.74 -41.96
CA GLN A 153 -33.33 7.44 -41.36
C GLN A 153 -32.22 6.81 -42.21
N SER A 154 -31.42 5.93 -41.61
CA SER A 154 -31.04 4.68 -42.27
C SER A 154 -30.74 3.60 -41.23
N GLN A 155 -31.38 2.44 -41.39
CA GLN A 155 -31.03 1.20 -40.72
C GLN A 155 -30.23 0.34 -41.70
N SER A 156 -29.32 -0.48 -41.18
CA SER A 156 -28.91 -1.72 -41.84
C SER A 156 -28.66 -2.78 -40.78
N GLN A 157 -29.56 -3.77 -40.67
CA GLN A 157 -29.21 -5.09 -40.15
C GLN A 157 -29.02 -6.00 -41.36
N GLU A 158 -28.01 -6.86 -41.34
CA GLU A 158 -28.06 -8.14 -42.05
C GLU A 158 -27.59 -9.27 -41.13
N ARG A 159 -28.18 -10.46 -41.34
CA ARG A 159 -27.92 -11.71 -40.61
C ARG A 159 -27.31 -12.74 -41.57
N ASN A 160 -26.85 -13.85 -40.97
CA ASN A 160 -26.69 -15.21 -41.50
C ASN A 160 -25.21 -15.67 -41.54
N GLN A 161 -24.87 -16.94 -41.30
CA GLN A 161 -25.64 -18.07 -40.76
C GLN A 161 -24.68 -19.15 -40.21
N ASP A 162 -25.22 -20.03 -39.38
CA ASP A 162 -24.90 -21.46 -39.16
C ASP A 162 -23.46 -21.99 -39.33
N GLY A 163 -23.00 -22.66 -38.25
CA GLY A 163 -21.83 -23.53 -38.23
C GLY A 163 -21.91 -24.52 -37.06
N ARG A 164 -22.85 -25.49 -37.13
CA ARG A 164 -22.89 -26.62 -36.18
C ARG A 164 -21.95 -27.72 -36.66
N GLU A 165 -21.03 -28.17 -35.81
CA GLU A 165 -20.52 -29.54 -35.88
C GLU A 165 -20.60 -30.21 -34.50
N HIS A 166 -21.07 -31.46 -34.51
CA HIS A 166 -21.06 -32.35 -33.35
C HIS A 166 -19.71 -33.04 -33.25
N CYS A 167 -19.22 -33.23 -32.03
CA CYS A 167 -18.59 -34.49 -31.69
C CYS A 167 -19.10 -34.95 -30.32
N GLN A 168 -19.64 -36.17 -30.27
CA GLN A 168 -20.04 -36.87 -29.05
C GLN A 168 -19.03 -37.99 -28.77
N GLN A 169 -19.16 -38.56 -27.56
CA GLN A 169 -18.46 -39.75 -27.06
C GLN A 169 -17.04 -39.47 -26.55
N SER A 170 -16.59 -40.09 -25.44
CA SER A 170 -17.17 -41.20 -24.68
C SER A 170 -17.18 -40.95 -23.17
N GLN A 171 -18.15 -41.56 -22.48
CA GLN A 171 -18.05 -41.87 -21.06
C GLN A 171 -17.13 -43.07 -20.90
N ASP A 172 -16.38 -43.15 -19.79
CA ASP A 172 -16.09 -44.46 -19.21
C ASP A 172 -16.11 -44.40 -17.67
N GLN A 173 -16.60 -45.47 -17.05
CA GLN A 173 -16.76 -45.61 -15.60
C GLN A 173 -15.95 -46.81 -15.12
N SER A 174 -15.21 -46.63 -14.01
CA SER A 174 -14.80 -47.64 -13.02
C SER A 174 -13.46 -47.21 -12.40
N SER A 175 -13.04 -47.56 -11.19
CA SER A 175 -13.66 -48.08 -9.96
C SER A 175 -12.54 -48.06 -8.92
N ARG A 176 -12.85 -47.72 -7.66
CA ARG A 176 -12.02 -48.11 -6.49
C ARG A 176 -12.17 -49.65 -6.26
N PRO A 177 -11.35 -50.36 -5.44
CA PRO A 177 -10.60 -49.88 -4.26
C PRO A 177 -9.20 -50.52 -4.03
N GLY A 178 -8.58 -50.25 -2.87
CA GLY A 178 -7.62 -51.18 -2.24
C GLY A 178 -6.40 -50.56 -1.54
N ASP A 179 -6.37 -50.71 -0.21
CA ASP A 179 -5.23 -51.20 0.59
C ASP A 179 -3.96 -50.34 0.76
N ASP A 180 -4.06 -49.38 1.68
CA ASP A 180 -3.38 -49.41 3.00
C ASP A 180 -2.16 -50.37 3.17
N TRP A 181 -0.96 -49.83 3.40
CA TRP A 181 0.09 -50.49 4.21
C TRP A 181 1.02 -49.51 4.94
N ASP A 182 1.13 -49.81 6.22
CA ASP A 182 1.65 -49.06 7.36
C ASP A 182 3.20 -48.91 7.46
N GLN A 183 3.62 -47.86 8.18
CA GLN A 183 4.92 -47.55 8.86
C GLN A 183 6.29 -47.78 8.19
N GLY A 184 7.09 -46.71 8.24
CA GLY A 184 8.55 -46.79 8.38
C GLY A 184 9.00 -46.46 9.81
N GLN A 185 9.90 -47.27 10.38
CA GLN A 185 10.73 -46.91 11.53
C GLN A 185 12.18 -47.32 11.28
N SER A 186 13.11 -46.38 11.47
CA SER A 186 14.57 -46.58 11.54
C SER A 186 14.98 -46.91 12.99
N PRO A 187 16.28 -47.01 13.37
CA PRO A 187 17.52 -47.11 12.59
C PRO A 187 18.45 -48.27 13.06
N GLY A 188 19.62 -48.44 12.43
CA GLY A 188 20.69 -49.32 12.94
C GLY A 188 22.04 -49.09 12.23
N GLU A 189 23.04 -48.64 12.99
CA GLU A 189 24.41 -48.40 12.52
C GLU A 189 25.21 -49.71 12.36
N VAL A 190 26.11 -49.80 11.37
CA VAL A 190 27.43 -50.47 11.50
C VAL A 190 28.44 -49.78 10.56
N GLN A 191 29.60 -49.41 11.10
CA GLN A 191 30.79 -48.99 10.35
C GLN A 191 31.59 -50.21 9.88
N HIS A 192 32.28 -50.16 8.73
CA HIS A 192 33.57 -50.85 8.57
C HIS A 192 34.46 -50.23 7.48
N GLN A 193 35.75 -50.11 7.79
CA GLN A 193 36.81 -49.69 6.87
C GLN A 193 37.36 -50.87 6.06
N GLY A 194 37.90 -50.61 4.86
CA GLY A 194 38.68 -51.58 4.09
C GLY A 194 39.49 -50.93 2.97
N GLN A 195 40.82 -50.93 3.08
CA GLN A 195 41.75 -50.47 2.05
C GLN A 195 42.14 -51.63 1.10
N GLY A 196 42.44 -51.32 -0.17
CA GLY A 196 43.04 -52.28 -1.11
C GLY A 196 43.53 -51.62 -2.40
N ARG A 197 44.85 -51.72 -2.68
CA ARG A 197 45.48 -51.28 -3.94
C ARG A 197 45.54 -52.43 -4.96
N GLY A 198 45.65 -52.14 -6.25
CA GLY A 198 45.96 -53.16 -7.28
C GLY A 198 46.08 -52.60 -8.70
N ASP A 199 47.28 -52.66 -9.26
CA ASP A 199 47.75 -52.05 -10.51
C ASP A 199 47.10 -52.51 -11.84
N ALA A 200 47.37 -51.74 -12.91
CA ALA A 200 47.03 -52.05 -14.31
C ALA A 200 48.06 -53.01 -14.96
N PRO A 201 47.87 -53.49 -16.22
CA PRO A 201 48.23 -52.66 -17.39
C PRO A 201 47.38 -52.84 -18.68
N ASN A 202 47.62 -51.93 -19.63
CA ASN A 202 47.13 -51.90 -21.03
C ASN A 202 47.93 -52.87 -21.95
N PRO A 203 47.53 -53.18 -23.21
CA PRO A 203 48.09 -52.42 -24.34
C PRO A 203 47.29 -52.32 -25.68
N ALA A 204 47.64 -51.27 -26.46
CA ALA A 204 47.59 -51.13 -27.94
C ALA A 204 46.21 -51.14 -28.68
N GLY A 205 46.01 -50.44 -29.81
CA GLY A 205 46.84 -49.44 -30.51
C GLY A 205 46.37 -49.11 -31.94
N ASN A 206 46.56 -47.85 -32.37
CA ASN A 206 46.93 -47.32 -33.72
C ASN A 206 46.35 -45.91 -33.95
N HIS A 207 47.15 -44.84 -34.02
CA HIS A 207 47.94 -44.34 -35.17
C HIS A 207 47.12 -43.73 -36.33
N ALA A 208 47.07 -42.38 -36.40
CA ALA A 208 47.69 -41.59 -37.49
C ALA A 208 47.60 -40.06 -37.22
N GLN A 209 48.67 -39.32 -37.57
CA GLN A 209 48.72 -37.85 -37.68
C GLN A 209 49.33 -37.48 -39.08
N PRO A 210 49.83 -36.26 -39.35
CA PRO A 210 49.08 -35.13 -39.90
C PRO A 210 49.68 -34.59 -41.22
N ARG A 211 49.06 -33.61 -41.89
CA ARG A 211 49.78 -32.74 -42.85
C ARG A 211 49.33 -31.28 -42.85
N SER A 212 50.31 -30.41 -43.04
CA SER A 212 50.22 -28.95 -43.13
C SER A 212 50.44 -28.45 -44.56
N ARG A 213 49.88 -27.28 -44.91
CA ARG A 213 50.56 -26.11 -45.54
C ARG A 213 49.56 -25.04 -46.04
N GLN A 214 49.94 -23.78 -45.88
CA GLN A 214 49.34 -22.54 -46.43
C GLN A 214 49.89 -22.25 -47.86
N PRO A 215 49.67 -21.07 -48.49
CA PRO A 215 48.54 -20.11 -48.48
C PRO A 215 48.03 -19.82 -49.92
N ASN A 216 47.09 -18.88 -50.09
CA ASN A 216 47.11 -18.01 -51.29
C ASN A 216 46.53 -16.61 -51.00
N SER A 217 47.02 -15.60 -51.70
CA SER A 217 46.75 -14.17 -51.45
C SER A 217 45.97 -13.51 -52.59
N MET A 218 45.25 -12.42 -52.30
CA MET A 218 45.12 -11.28 -53.21
C MET A 218 44.74 -9.99 -52.46
N ASP A 219 45.57 -8.96 -52.63
CA ASP A 219 45.34 -7.57 -52.18
C ASP A 219 44.29 -6.87 -53.06
N GLN A 220 43.54 -5.91 -52.48
CA GLN A 220 43.55 -4.53 -52.99
C GLN A 220 43.48 -3.51 -51.83
N ARG A 221 44.14 -2.36 -52.04
CA ARG A 221 44.38 -1.27 -51.06
C ARG A 221 43.17 -0.30 -51.05
N THR A 222 43.01 0.73 -50.22
CA THR A 222 43.93 1.74 -49.62
C THR A 222 43.09 2.57 -48.59
N GLN A 223 43.53 3.46 -47.70
CA GLN A 223 44.84 4.07 -47.37
C GLN A 223 44.78 4.72 -45.96
N GLN A 224 45.85 4.67 -45.16
CA GLN A 224 46.54 5.80 -44.45
C GLN A 224 47.34 5.34 -43.21
N GLN A 225 48.25 6.19 -42.72
CA GLN A 225 49.55 5.82 -42.14
C GLN A 225 49.73 6.26 -40.63
N PRO A 226 50.88 6.03 -39.94
CA PRO A 226 50.93 5.63 -38.51
C PRO A 226 51.18 6.81 -37.54
N VAL A 227 51.56 6.72 -36.24
CA VAL A 227 52.75 6.13 -35.53
C VAL A 227 52.55 6.30 -33.99
N PRO A 228 53.42 5.83 -33.05
CA PRO A 228 53.99 4.50 -32.77
C PRO A 228 53.47 3.87 -31.44
N ALA A 229 53.92 2.65 -31.13
CA ALA A 229 53.78 2.02 -29.80
C ALA A 229 55.01 2.24 -28.89
N ALA A 230 54.81 2.21 -27.57
CA ALA A 230 55.87 2.06 -26.56
C ALA A 230 55.40 1.17 -25.39
N ALA A 231 56.32 0.41 -24.81
CA ALA A 231 56.02 -0.69 -23.87
C ALA A 231 55.62 -0.20 -22.46
N CYS A 232 54.88 -1.04 -21.73
CA CYS A 232 54.37 -0.73 -20.40
C CYS A 232 54.79 -1.77 -19.35
N LYS A 233 55.33 -1.27 -18.22
CA LYS A 233 55.48 -1.83 -16.85
C LYS A 233 56.89 -1.61 -16.27
N PRO A 234 57.06 -1.54 -14.93
CA PRO A 234 56.07 -1.26 -13.88
C PRO A 234 56.46 -0.05 -12.99
N GLY A 235 55.49 0.76 -12.59
CA GLY A 235 55.65 1.81 -11.57
C GLY A 235 54.56 1.67 -10.52
N ALA A 236 54.94 1.54 -9.25
CA ALA A 236 53.97 1.49 -8.15
C ALA A 236 53.32 2.87 -7.97
N ALA A 237 51.98 2.91 -8.02
CA ALA A 237 51.20 4.09 -7.69
C ALA A 237 50.26 3.75 -6.54
N SER A 238 50.38 4.49 -5.44
CA SER A 238 49.48 4.42 -4.30
C SER A 238 48.04 4.75 -4.72
N ALA A 239 47.06 3.97 -4.27
CA ALA A 239 45.66 4.29 -4.44
C ALA A 239 45.33 5.58 -3.65
N SER A 240 45.25 6.71 -4.34
CA SER A 240 44.69 7.94 -3.81
C SER A 240 43.16 7.87 -3.91
N THR A 241 42.50 7.71 -2.77
CA THR A 241 41.04 7.86 -2.64
C THR A 241 40.60 9.18 -3.28
N PRO A 242 39.57 9.22 -4.15
CA PRO A 242 39.03 10.49 -4.62
C PRO A 242 38.48 11.26 -3.44
N SER A 243 38.98 12.47 -3.21
CA SER A 243 38.44 13.37 -2.19
C SER A 243 36.99 13.73 -2.54
N PRO A 244 36.09 13.92 -1.55
CA PRO A 244 34.75 14.42 -1.83
C PRO A 244 34.86 15.76 -2.56
N PRO A 245 33.91 16.09 -3.47
CA PRO A 245 33.93 17.36 -4.16
C PRO A 245 33.90 18.50 -3.14
N PRO A 246 34.63 19.61 -3.38
CA PRO A 246 34.54 20.76 -2.51
C PRO A 246 33.09 21.22 -2.43
N ALA A 247 32.66 21.71 -1.27
CA ALA A 247 31.30 22.20 -1.04
C ALA A 247 30.98 23.36 -2.00
N GLY A 248 30.42 23.01 -3.16
CA GLY A 248 30.00 23.94 -4.17
C GLY A 248 28.92 24.87 -3.61
N GLU A 249 28.83 26.08 -4.18
CA GLU A 249 27.76 27.01 -3.88
C GLU A 249 26.42 26.26 -3.84
N ARG A 250 25.69 26.39 -2.73
CA ARG A 250 24.33 25.88 -2.64
C ARG A 250 23.54 26.59 -3.72
N VAL A 251 23.28 25.90 -4.84
CA VAL A 251 22.40 26.36 -5.90
C VAL A 251 20.99 26.33 -5.32
N GLY A 252 20.69 27.37 -4.54
CA GLY A 252 19.37 27.58 -3.97
C GLY A 252 18.42 27.71 -5.14
N VAL A 253 17.65 26.66 -5.38
CA VAL A 253 16.49 26.68 -6.27
C VAL A 253 15.57 27.78 -5.73
N ARG A 254 15.69 28.99 -6.30
CA ARG A 254 14.83 30.12 -5.97
C ARG A 254 13.45 29.83 -6.53
N GLY A 255 12.71 28.98 -5.81
CA GLY A 255 11.32 28.72 -6.09
C GLY A 255 10.58 30.04 -6.20
N GLN A 256 9.88 30.23 -7.32
CA GLN A 256 8.86 31.27 -7.39
C GLN A 256 7.88 30.98 -6.25
N ALA A 257 7.63 31.98 -5.40
CA ALA A 257 6.68 31.84 -4.29
C ALA A 257 5.35 31.30 -4.83
N TRP A 258 4.84 30.23 -4.24
CA TRP A 258 3.59 29.62 -4.67
C TRP A 258 2.46 30.64 -4.54
N GLN A 259 1.66 30.77 -5.60
CA GLN A 259 0.50 31.66 -5.64
C GLN A 259 -0.75 30.80 -5.71
N SER A 260 -1.69 31.06 -4.80
CA SER A 260 -3.07 30.58 -4.94
C SER A 260 -3.68 31.12 -6.23
N GLY A 261 -4.55 30.32 -6.84
CA GLY A 261 -5.28 30.73 -8.04
C GLY A 261 -6.78 30.85 -7.76
N PRO A 262 -7.60 31.07 -8.80
CA PRO A 262 -9.05 31.06 -8.63
C PRO A 262 -9.51 29.68 -8.14
N PRO A 263 -10.52 29.61 -7.25
CA PRO A 263 -11.08 28.36 -6.72
C PRO A 263 -11.81 27.55 -7.81
N TRP A 264 -12.50 26.49 -7.39
CA TRP A 264 -13.55 25.88 -8.22
C TRP A 264 -14.70 26.89 -8.47
N PRO A 265 -15.45 26.76 -9.59
CA PRO A 265 -16.64 27.59 -9.82
C PRO A 265 -17.71 27.42 -8.74
N ASP A 266 -18.54 28.44 -8.55
CA ASP A 266 -19.66 28.40 -7.60
C ASP A 266 -20.56 27.16 -7.82
N GLY A 267 -20.93 26.51 -6.73
CA GLY A 267 -21.70 25.26 -6.74
C GLY A 267 -20.86 23.99 -6.89
N ILE A 268 -19.56 24.07 -7.23
CA ILE A 268 -18.66 22.91 -7.26
C ILE A 268 -17.96 22.74 -5.91
N GLY A 269 -18.27 21.65 -5.22
CA GLY A 269 -17.66 21.33 -3.92
C GLY A 269 -18.13 19.99 -3.37
N ALA A 270 -17.70 19.68 -2.13
CA ALA A 270 -17.81 18.35 -1.52
C ALA A 270 -19.22 17.72 -1.48
N ALA A 271 -20.29 18.52 -1.57
CA ALA A 271 -21.68 18.04 -1.61
C ALA A 271 -22.08 17.37 -2.94
N LEU A 272 -21.29 17.50 -4.01
CA LEU A 272 -21.53 16.82 -5.29
C LEU A 272 -20.67 15.54 -5.36
N PRO A 273 -21.25 14.35 -5.61
CA PRO A 273 -20.49 13.09 -5.66
C PRO A 273 -19.42 13.07 -6.75
N TRP A 274 -19.70 13.67 -7.91
CA TRP A 274 -18.77 13.75 -9.04
C TRP A 274 -17.66 14.80 -8.88
N ALA A 275 -17.77 15.70 -7.89
CA ALA A 275 -16.81 16.78 -7.72
C ALA A 275 -15.52 16.29 -7.04
N PRO A 276 -14.36 16.87 -7.39
CA PRO A 276 -13.08 16.58 -6.75
C PRO A 276 -13.12 16.71 -5.22
N SER A 277 -12.36 15.86 -4.52
CA SER A 277 -12.18 15.95 -3.07
C SER A 277 -11.25 17.10 -2.68
N ALA A 278 -10.13 17.28 -3.40
CA ALA A 278 -9.20 18.39 -3.20
C ALA A 278 -9.72 19.73 -3.71
N SER A 279 -9.22 20.80 -3.09
CA SER A 279 -9.35 22.15 -3.63
C SER A 279 -8.52 22.30 -4.90
N ARG A 280 -8.95 23.24 -5.78
CA ARG A 280 -8.23 23.54 -7.02
C ARG A 280 -6.79 23.99 -6.78
N ASP A 281 -6.53 24.63 -5.64
CA ASP A 281 -5.20 25.09 -5.25
C ASP A 281 -4.33 23.98 -4.66
N ALA A 282 -4.90 22.99 -3.96
CA ALA A 282 -4.18 21.79 -3.57
C ALA A 282 -3.70 21.00 -4.81
N LEU A 283 -4.50 20.91 -5.87
CA LEU A 283 -4.08 20.29 -7.13
C LEU A 283 -2.98 21.08 -7.87
N ARG A 284 -3.02 22.41 -7.83
CA ARG A 284 -1.91 23.26 -8.32
C ARG A 284 -0.63 23.05 -7.50
N LEU A 285 -0.76 22.98 -6.18
CA LEU A 285 0.38 22.73 -5.27
C LEU A 285 0.99 21.36 -5.54
N ARG A 286 0.18 20.31 -5.72
CA ARG A 286 0.63 18.97 -6.16
C ARG A 286 1.41 19.01 -7.46
N ALA A 287 0.90 19.70 -8.49
CA ALA A 287 1.60 19.82 -9.76
C ALA A 287 2.94 20.57 -9.62
N ALA A 288 2.98 21.62 -8.78
CA ALA A 288 4.20 22.37 -8.51
C ALA A 288 5.21 21.56 -7.67
N LEU A 289 4.76 20.76 -6.70
CA LEU A 289 5.60 19.87 -5.90
C LEU A 289 6.20 18.75 -6.77
N ASN A 290 5.39 18.11 -7.62
CA ASN A 290 5.87 17.11 -8.57
C ASN A 290 6.94 17.69 -9.53
N ARG A 291 6.83 18.97 -9.90
CA ARG A 291 7.88 19.67 -10.67
C ARG A 291 9.13 19.91 -9.83
N LEU A 292 9.00 20.38 -8.60
CA LEU A 292 10.13 20.60 -7.68
C LEU A 292 10.92 19.30 -7.45
N VAL A 293 10.24 18.18 -7.21
CA VAL A 293 10.85 16.85 -7.05
C VAL A 293 11.71 16.49 -8.27
N ARG A 294 11.15 16.63 -9.48
CA ARG A 294 11.89 16.33 -10.72
C ARG A 294 13.07 17.27 -10.93
N GLU A 295 12.90 18.57 -10.69
CA GLU A 295 13.98 19.56 -10.79
C GLU A 295 15.10 19.30 -9.77
N PHE A 296 14.75 18.87 -8.54
CA PHE A 296 15.70 18.55 -7.46
C PHE A 296 16.61 17.36 -7.81
N PHE A 297 16.04 16.28 -8.33
CA PHE A 297 16.80 15.07 -8.73
C PHE A 297 17.51 15.24 -10.06
N HIS A 298 16.91 15.92 -11.04
CA HIS A 298 17.58 16.26 -12.30
C HIS A 298 18.85 17.08 -12.06
N ALA A 299 18.81 18.08 -11.18
CA ALA A 299 19.98 18.88 -10.79
C ALA A 299 21.09 18.06 -10.08
N ARG A 300 20.76 16.87 -9.56
CA ARG A 300 21.68 15.94 -8.89
C ARG A 300 22.13 14.78 -9.77
N ASN A 301 21.68 14.72 -11.03
CA ASN A 301 21.88 13.60 -11.96
C ASN A 301 21.33 12.26 -11.44
N VAL A 302 20.27 12.27 -10.63
CA VAL A 302 19.54 11.06 -10.23
C VAL A 302 18.48 10.78 -11.29
N LEU A 303 18.50 9.58 -11.88
CA LEU A 303 17.68 9.24 -13.04
C LEU A 303 16.23 8.92 -12.67
N GLU A 304 15.26 9.58 -13.31
CA GLU A 304 13.84 9.19 -13.20
C GLU A 304 13.61 7.88 -13.98
N VAL A 305 12.97 6.91 -13.34
CA VAL A 305 12.55 5.65 -13.96
C VAL A 305 11.10 5.33 -13.65
N GLU A 306 10.50 4.45 -14.48
CA GLU A 306 9.16 3.90 -14.28
C GLU A 306 9.26 2.38 -14.19
N THR A 307 8.77 1.78 -13.10
CA THR A 307 8.77 0.32 -12.90
C THR A 307 7.34 -0.26 -13.00
N PRO A 308 7.17 -1.59 -13.19
CA PRO A 308 5.84 -2.18 -13.34
C PRO A 308 4.95 -2.00 -12.10
N MET A 309 3.72 -1.52 -12.30
CA MET A 309 2.70 -1.43 -11.23
C MET A 309 2.12 -2.79 -10.83
N MET A 310 2.25 -3.80 -11.71
CA MET A 310 1.81 -5.19 -11.49
C MET A 310 3.03 -6.12 -11.50
N SER A 311 3.18 -6.95 -10.47
CA SER A 311 4.26 -7.95 -10.35
C SER A 311 3.72 -9.38 -10.28
N GLN A 312 4.59 -10.35 -10.56
CA GLN A 312 4.32 -11.79 -10.37
C GLN A 312 4.43 -12.20 -8.89
N ALA A 313 5.20 -11.43 -8.11
CA ALA A 313 5.38 -11.58 -6.66
C ALA A 313 4.76 -10.38 -5.93
N GLY A 314 4.51 -10.54 -4.63
CA GLY A 314 3.97 -9.48 -3.76
C GLY A 314 4.91 -9.18 -2.60
N ASN A 315 4.63 -8.12 -1.84
CA ASN A 315 5.40 -7.81 -0.64
C ASN A 315 5.08 -8.84 0.47
N THR A 316 6.10 -9.44 1.09
CA THR A 316 5.92 -10.45 2.15
C THR A 316 5.67 -9.87 3.52
N ASP A 317 5.94 -8.58 3.76
CA ASP A 317 5.79 -7.90 5.05
C ASP A 317 4.40 -8.20 5.66
N PRO A 318 4.30 -8.74 6.89
CA PRO A 318 3.03 -9.17 7.48
C PRO A 318 2.09 -8.03 7.84
N ASN A 319 2.55 -6.77 7.80
CA ASN A 319 1.78 -5.57 8.10
C ASN A 319 1.36 -4.80 6.83
N ILE A 320 1.81 -5.20 5.63
CA ILE A 320 1.50 -4.50 4.36
C ILE A 320 0.74 -5.43 3.40
N ALA A 321 -0.58 -5.25 3.29
CA ALA A 321 -1.40 -6.01 2.34
C ALA A 321 -1.26 -5.48 0.90
N SER A 322 -1.05 -6.38 -0.06
CA SER A 322 -1.03 -6.07 -1.50
C SER A 322 -2.36 -6.50 -2.12
N PHE A 323 -3.00 -5.63 -2.92
CA PHE A 323 -4.08 -6.04 -3.81
C PHE A 323 -3.58 -7.11 -4.79
N SER A 324 -4.44 -8.04 -5.17
CA SER A 324 -4.15 -9.02 -6.23
C SER A 324 -5.27 -9.08 -7.28
N LEU A 325 -4.92 -9.48 -8.50
CA LEU A 325 -5.84 -9.60 -9.63
C LEU A 325 -5.46 -10.79 -10.52
N GLU A 326 -6.40 -11.25 -11.34
CA GLU A 326 -6.12 -12.22 -12.41
C GLU A 326 -5.84 -11.53 -13.75
N PHE A 327 -4.70 -11.88 -14.36
CA PHE A 327 -4.37 -11.54 -15.73
C PHE A 327 -5.02 -12.53 -16.70
N GLY A 328 -5.91 -12.03 -17.56
CA GLY A 328 -6.66 -12.83 -18.54
C GLY A 328 -5.92 -13.22 -19.83
N GLY A 329 -4.65 -12.84 -20.00
CA GLY A 329 -3.90 -13.07 -21.23
C GLY A 329 -3.39 -14.49 -21.44
N HIS A 330 -2.56 -14.67 -22.47
CA HIS A 330 -1.99 -15.97 -22.86
C HIS A 330 -1.09 -16.55 -21.75
N VAL A 331 -1.06 -17.88 -21.61
CA VAL A 331 -0.35 -18.57 -20.52
C VAL A 331 1.17 -18.36 -20.53
N ASP A 332 1.76 -18.10 -21.69
CA ASP A 332 3.20 -17.83 -21.84
C ASP A 332 3.63 -16.45 -21.31
N ALA A 333 2.68 -15.57 -21.00
CA ALA A 333 2.95 -14.24 -20.41
C ALA A 333 3.16 -14.29 -18.88
N GLY A 334 3.46 -15.48 -18.34
CA GLY A 334 3.71 -15.74 -16.92
C GLY A 334 2.46 -16.17 -16.14
N PRO A 335 2.53 -16.21 -14.79
CA PRO A 335 1.42 -16.67 -13.94
C PRO A 335 0.11 -15.91 -14.21
N ARG A 336 -1.06 -16.45 -13.86
CA ARG A 336 -2.32 -15.69 -13.94
C ARG A 336 -2.44 -14.64 -12.85
N GLN A 337 -2.14 -14.98 -11.60
CA GLN A 337 -2.20 -14.02 -10.51
C GLN A 337 -1.12 -12.94 -10.66
N ARG A 338 -1.51 -11.68 -10.44
CA ARG A 338 -0.63 -10.51 -10.33
C ARG A 338 -0.92 -9.79 -9.04
N TRP A 339 0.09 -9.10 -8.51
CA TRP A 339 0.02 -8.28 -7.31
C TRP A 339 0.25 -6.82 -7.70
N LEU A 340 -0.55 -5.91 -7.15
CA LEU A 340 -0.24 -4.49 -7.26
C LEU A 340 0.89 -4.14 -6.29
N ARG A 341 1.84 -3.32 -6.76
CA ARG A 341 3.02 -2.96 -5.96
C ARG A 341 2.65 -2.08 -4.75
N THR A 342 3.21 -2.39 -3.58
CA THR A 342 3.09 -1.58 -2.35
C THR A 342 4.18 -0.50 -2.25
N SER A 343 5.25 -0.67 -3.02
CA SER A 343 6.40 0.22 -3.26
C SER A 343 7.12 -0.24 -4.57
N PRO A 344 7.83 0.63 -5.31
CA PRO A 344 8.70 0.26 -6.42
C PRO A 344 10.06 -0.36 -6.02
N GLU A 345 10.32 -0.62 -4.73
CA GLU A 345 11.62 -1.06 -4.19
C GLU A 345 12.23 -2.27 -4.90
N PHE A 346 11.47 -3.34 -5.12
CA PHE A 346 12.00 -4.59 -5.69
C PHE A 346 12.54 -4.39 -7.13
N PRO A 347 11.79 -3.81 -8.08
CA PRO A 347 12.33 -3.49 -9.40
C PRO A 347 13.39 -2.37 -9.38
N LEU A 348 13.34 -1.40 -8.47
CA LEU A 348 14.41 -0.40 -8.34
C LEU A 348 15.73 -1.06 -7.90
N LYS A 349 15.72 -1.90 -6.86
CA LYS A 349 16.89 -2.68 -6.42
C LYS A 349 17.48 -3.55 -7.54
N ARG A 350 16.63 -4.13 -8.39
CA ARG A 350 17.05 -4.89 -9.58
C ARG A 350 17.71 -4.01 -10.66
N LEU A 351 17.30 -2.75 -10.80
CA LEU A 351 17.99 -1.78 -11.68
C LEU A 351 19.35 -1.36 -11.12
N LEU A 352 19.50 -1.21 -9.79
CA LEU A 352 20.79 -0.95 -9.16
C LEU A 352 21.78 -2.11 -9.38
N ALA A 353 21.35 -3.35 -9.17
CA ALA A 353 22.14 -4.56 -9.47
C ALA A 353 22.49 -4.68 -10.96
N ALA A 354 21.63 -4.19 -11.86
CA ALA A 354 21.93 -4.09 -13.29
C ALA A 354 22.89 -2.94 -13.66
N GLY A 355 23.36 -2.16 -12.69
CA GLY A 355 24.34 -1.08 -12.88
C GLY A 355 23.77 0.24 -13.38
N LEU A 356 22.50 0.54 -13.13
CA LEU A 356 21.84 1.78 -13.58
C LEU A 356 22.50 3.06 -13.01
N GLY A 357 22.98 3.00 -11.77
CA GLY A 357 23.39 4.18 -11.00
C GLY A 357 22.26 4.73 -10.12
N ASP A 358 22.44 5.95 -9.63
CA ASP A 358 21.46 6.63 -8.76
C ASP A 358 20.13 6.88 -9.52
N CYS A 359 19.01 6.41 -8.96
CA CYS A 359 17.71 6.52 -9.59
C CYS A 359 16.57 6.84 -8.60
N TYR A 360 15.46 7.38 -9.13
CA TYR A 360 14.22 7.60 -8.41
C TYR A 360 12.99 7.25 -9.25
N GLU A 361 11.88 6.93 -8.60
CA GLU A 361 10.55 6.85 -9.21
C GLU A 361 9.56 7.73 -8.44
N LEU A 362 8.72 8.49 -9.18
CA LEU A 362 7.58 9.24 -8.65
C LEU A 362 6.29 8.60 -9.16
N GLY A 363 5.79 7.59 -8.45
CA GLY A 363 4.81 6.64 -8.97
C GLY A 363 3.60 6.40 -8.07
N ARG A 364 2.58 5.72 -8.62
CA ARG A 364 1.43 5.20 -7.86
C ARG A 364 1.78 3.85 -7.22
N VAL A 365 1.41 3.68 -5.96
CA VAL A 365 1.50 2.44 -5.18
C VAL A 365 0.16 2.13 -4.53
N PHE A 366 -0.05 0.86 -4.16
CA PHE A 366 -1.34 0.34 -3.74
C PHE A 366 -1.19 -0.53 -2.50
N ARG A 367 -2.04 -0.32 -1.49
CA ARG A 367 -2.05 -1.08 -0.24
C ARG A 367 -3.49 -1.39 0.17
N ASP A 368 -3.79 -2.66 0.33
CA ASP A 368 -5.14 -3.12 0.67
C ASP A 368 -5.42 -2.88 2.16
N GLY A 369 -6.68 -2.63 2.52
CA GLY A 369 -7.09 -2.23 3.88
C GLY A 369 -6.70 -0.81 4.31
N GLU A 370 -5.73 -0.14 3.69
CA GLU A 370 -5.26 1.22 4.06
C GLU A 370 -6.23 2.34 3.63
N ALA A 371 -7.42 2.41 4.23
CA ALA A 371 -8.37 3.51 4.07
C ALA A 371 -8.55 4.31 5.37
N GLY A 372 -8.76 5.62 5.29
CA GLY A 372 -9.16 6.46 6.42
C GLY A 372 -8.65 7.90 6.33
N GLY A 373 -8.72 8.65 7.44
CA GLY A 373 -8.39 10.08 7.44
C GLY A 373 -7.01 10.43 6.87
N ARG A 374 -6.00 9.58 7.07
CA ARG A 374 -4.60 9.80 6.61
C ARG A 374 -4.11 8.76 5.59
N HIS A 375 -5.00 7.90 5.09
CA HIS A 375 -4.66 6.74 4.26
C HIS A 375 -5.66 6.56 3.13
N ASN A 376 -5.15 6.26 1.94
CA ASN A 376 -5.97 5.99 0.76
C ASN A 376 -5.39 4.72 0.10
N PRO A 377 -6.19 3.72 -0.30
CA PRO A 377 -5.68 2.43 -0.78
C PRO A 377 -4.77 2.52 -2.01
N GLU A 378 -4.83 3.63 -2.73
CA GLU A 378 -3.83 4.01 -3.72
C GLU A 378 -3.26 5.40 -3.42
N PHE A 379 -1.93 5.57 -3.46
CA PHE A 379 -1.27 6.84 -3.18
C PHE A 379 0.02 7.03 -3.98
N THR A 380 0.53 8.27 -4.01
CA THR A 380 1.77 8.61 -4.72
C THR A 380 2.96 8.52 -3.77
N MET A 381 3.91 7.67 -4.15
CA MET A 381 5.18 7.49 -3.49
C MET A 381 6.28 8.08 -4.36
N LEU A 382 7.20 8.78 -3.71
CA LEU A 382 8.51 9.12 -4.26
C LEU A 382 9.51 8.19 -3.61
N GLU A 383 10.26 7.42 -4.38
CA GLU A 383 11.27 6.51 -3.84
C GLU A 383 12.58 6.66 -4.61
N TRP A 384 13.71 6.72 -3.91
CA TRP A 384 15.02 6.89 -4.56
C TRP A 384 16.15 6.21 -3.82
N TYR A 385 17.24 5.97 -4.55
CA TYR A 385 18.41 5.22 -4.09
C TYR A 385 19.71 5.97 -4.45
N ARG A 386 20.69 5.91 -3.54
CA ARG A 386 21.99 6.59 -3.65
C ARG A 386 23.13 5.60 -3.41
N LEU A 387 23.96 5.37 -4.42
CA LEU A 387 25.05 4.40 -4.36
C LEU A 387 26.22 4.89 -3.49
N GLY A 388 26.73 4.02 -2.62
CA GLY A 388 27.83 4.30 -1.69
C GLY A 388 27.52 5.38 -0.64
N TRP A 389 26.25 5.66 -0.39
CA TRP A 389 25.80 6.61 0.63
C TRP A 389 25.43 5.91 1.93
N ASP A 390 25.80 6.52 3.04
CA ASP A 390 25.36 6.12 4.37
C ASP A 390 23.98 6.72 4.75
N LEU A 391 23.40 6.21 5.84
CA LEU A 391 22.12 6.68 6.35
C LEU A 391 22.12 8.18 6.72
N PRO A 392 23.14 8.72 7.43
CA PRO A 392 23.25 10.17 7.67
C PRO A 392 23.18 11.05 6.42
N GLN A 393 23.83 10.67 5.32
CA GLN A 393 23.78 11.39 4.04
C GLN A 393 22.37 11.37 3.43
N LEU A 394 21.71 10.21 3.45
CA LEU A 394 20.36 10.08 2.90
C LEU A 394 19.32 10.86 3.73
N ILE A 395 19.47 10.89 5.05
CA ILE A 395 18.64 11.73 5.93
C ILE A 395 18.79 13.22 5.55
N ASP A 396 20.01 13.71 5.28
CA ASP A 396 20.22 15.11 4.89
C ASP A 396 19.57 15.45 3.54
N GLU A 397 19.66 14.58 2.52
CA GLU A 397 19.01 14.81 1.22
C GLU A 397 17.48 14.74 1.33
N THR A 398 16.94 13.83 2.14
CA THR A 398 15.51 13.74 2.46
C THR A 398 15.02 15.03 3.15
N VAL A 399 15.77 15.53 4.13
CA VAL A 399 15.47 16.79 4.82
C VAL A 399 15.58 17.99 3.87
N GLU A 400 16.58 18.04 2.99
CA GLU A 400 16.74 19.13 2.01
C GLU A 400 15.53 19.19 1.07
N LEU A 401 15.08 18.04 0.54
CA LEU A 401 13.90 17.97 -0.32
C LEU A 401 12.63 18.44 0.39
N VAL A 402 12.39 18.00 1.63
CA VAL A 402 11.20 18.40 2.40
C VAL A 402 11.25 19.90 2.77
N GLN A 403 12.42 20.43 3.12
CA GLN A 403 12.59 21.88 3.35
C GLN A 403 12.36 22.69 2.07
N ALA A 404 12.81 22.22 0.91
CA ALA A 404 12.55 22.86 -0.38
C ALA A 404 11.05 22.87 -0.71
N ALA A 405 10.33 21.79 -0.40
CA ALA A 405 8.87 21.74 -0.52
C ALA A 405 8.16 22.73 0.42
N LEU A 406 8.53 22.77 1.72
CA LEU A 406 7.98 23.74 2.68
C LEU A 406 8.28 25.19 2.28
N ALA A 407 9.45 25.47 1.72
CA ALA A 407 9.84 26.79 1.27
C ALA A 407 8.95 27.33 0.13
N MET A 408 8.34 26.46 -0.70
CA MET A 408 7.38 26.87 -1.73
C MET A 408 6.22 27.70 -1.16
N ILE A 409 5.78 27.35 0.05
CA ILE A 409 4.67 27.98 0.78
C ILE A 409 5.16 28.89 1.92
N GLY A 410 6.43 29.29 1.90
CA GLY A 410 7.02 30.21 2.88
C GLY A 410 7.21 29.63 4.29
N ARG A 411 7.22 28.30 4.44
CA ARG A 411 7.45 27.61 5.72
C ARG A 411 8.85 27.01 5.78
N THR A 412 9.34 26.83 7.01
CA THR A 412 10.60 26.14 7.32
C THR A 412 10.40 25.35 8.61
N ALA A 413 11.01 24.19 8.74
CA ALA A 413 11.00 23.41 9.98
C ALA A 413 12.38 23.45 10.68
N ALA A 414 12.39 23.35 12.00
CA ALA A 414 13.62 23.01 12.73
C ALA A 414 14.00 21.56 12.43
N VAL A 415 15.30 21.25 12.25
CA VAL A 415 15.76 19.87 11.97
C VAL A 415 16.33 19.27 13.25
N ALA A 416 15.95 18.02 13.56
CA ALA A 416 16.52 17.24 14.64
C ALA A 416 16.68 15.76 14.22
N ARG A 417 17.58 15.07 14.92
CA ARG A 417 17.80 13.62 14.79
C ARG A 417 17.83 13.01 16.18
N ILE A 418 17.25 11.83 16.36
CA ILE A 418 17.29 11.07 17.63
C ILE A 418 17.26 9.57 17.32
N SER A 419 17.99 8.75 18.07
CA SER A 419 17.87 7.29 17.90
C SER A 419 16.58 6.77 18.54
N PHE A 420 16.06 5.67 18.01
CA PHE A 420 14.90 4.97 18.56
C PHE A 420 15.15 4.58 20.03
N ARG A 421 16.36 4.12 20.36
CA ARG A 421 16.77 3.82 21.75
C ARG A 421 16.64 5.04 22.66
N GLU A 422 17.09 6.21 22.20
CA GLU A 422 17.15 7.41 23.03
C GLU A 422 15.78 8.10 23.21
N ILE A 423 14.91 8.12 22.19
CA ILE A 423 13.60 8.76 22.32
C ILE A 423 12.71 8.07 23.36
N TYR A 424 12.72 6.74 23.43
CA TYR A 424 12.02 5.98 24.47
C TYR A 424 12.63 6.23 25.86
N ARG A 425 13.96 6.28 25.98
CA ARG A 425 14.63 6.56 27.25
C ARG A 425 14.30 7.94 27.78
N GLN A 426 14.32 8.97 26.93
CA GLN A 426 14.01 10.35 27.31
C GLN A 426 12.53 10.57 27.64
N ARG A 427 11.61 9.92 26.92
CA ARG A 427 10.17 10.22 26.99
C ARG A 427 9.36 9.25 27.85
N LEU A 428 9.79 7.99 27.94
CA LEU A 428 9.09 6.91 28.64
C LEU A 428 9.92 6.29 29.78
N GLY A 429 11.21 6.62 29.89
CA GLY A 429 12.10 6.09 30.93
C GLY A 429 12.49 4.62 30.77
N ILE A 430 12.24 4.02 29.60
CA ILE A 430 12.52 2.61 29.29
C ILE A 430 13.52 2.49 28.14
N ASP A 431 14.34 1.45 28.14
CA ASP A 431 15.22 1.10 27.02
C ASP A 431 14.48 0.16 26.07
N PRO A 432 14.11 0.59 24.85
CA PRO A 432 13.29 -0.21 23.96
C PRO A 432 14.06 -1.35 23.29
N MET A 433 15.38 -1.44 23.47
CA MET A 433 16.19 -2.54 22.96
C MET A 433 16.25 -3.72 23.93
N THR A 434 16.05 -3.48 25.24
CA THR A 434 16.22 -4.50 26.30
C THR A 434 15.02 -4.69 27.21
N ALA A 435 14.04 -3.78 27.22
CA ALA A 435 12.82 -3.92 28.01
C ALA A 435 12.03 -5.20 27.64
N ASP A 436 11.51 -5.90 28.64
CA ASP A 436 10.59 -7.01 28.43
C ASP A 436 9.18 -6.53 28.05
N GLU A 437 8.35 -7.46 27.56
CA GLU A 437 6.97 -7.18 27.16
C GLU A 437 6.11 -6.62 28.31
N GLY A 438 6.38 -7.03 29.55
CA GLY A 438 5.68 -6.53 30.74
C GLY A 438 5.95 -5.05 30.99
N MET A 439 7.21 -4.61 30.80
CA MET A 439 7.59 -3.21 30.85
C MET A 439 6.94 -2.38 29.73
N LEU A 440 6.94 -2.90 28.49
CA LEU A 440 6.31 -2.21 27.36
C LEU A 440 4.78 -2.07 27.56
N ARG A 441 4.11 -3.16 27.95
CA ARG A 441 2.68 -3.18 28.27
C ARG A 441 2.32 -2.26 29.43
N ALA A 442 3.19 -2.14 30.45
CA ALA A 442 2.98 -1.20 31.56
C ALA A 442 3.05 0.27 31.10
N ALA A 443 3.97 0.62 30.18
CA ALA A 443 4.02 1.95 29.59
C ALA A 443 2.80 2.26 28.70
N ALA A 444 2.19 1.22 28.12
CA ALA A 444 0.99 1.26 27.28
C ALA A 444 -0.34 1.12 28.04
N ALA A 445 -0.34 1.05 29.39
CA ALA A 445 -1.49 0.58 30.18
C ALA A 445 -2.78 1.43 30.12
N ASP A 446 -2.72 2.67 29.63
CA ASP A 446 -3.88 3.55 29.39
C ASP A 446 -4.31 3.61 27.91
N ILE A 447 -3.55 2.98 27.01
CA ILE A 447 -3.91 2.80 25.61
C ILE A 447 -5.00 1.71 25.58
N ALA A 448 -6.20 2.09 25.14
CA ALA A 448 -7.38 1.21 25.15
C ALA A 448 -7.38 0.21 23.98
N VAL A 449 -6.42 -0.71 24.00
CA VAL A 449 -6.20 -1.77 23.00
C VAL A 449 -6.25 -3.14 23.70
N ASP A 450 -6.79 -4.15 23.02
CA ASP A 450 -6.67 -5.53 23.48
C ASP A 450 -5.22 -6.01 23.27
N GLY A 451 -4.61 -6.47 24.36
CA GLY A 451 -3.23 -6.95 24.37
C GLY A 451 -3.09 -8.43 24.01
N GLU A 452 -4.19 -9.16 23.78
CA GLU A 452 -4.12 -10.58 23.42
C GLU A 452 -3.49 -10.76 22.03
N GLY A 453 -2.40 -11.53 21.96
CA GLY A 453 -1.69 -11.84 20.72
C GLY A 453 -0.71 -10.77 20.22
N LEU A 454 -0.59 -9.62 20.88
CA LEU A 454 0.42 -8.61 20.54
C LEU A 454 1.84 -9.10 20.85
N THR A 455 2.73 -8.95 19.88
CA THR A 455 4.16 -9.22 20.03
C THR A 455 4.88 -8.03 20.66
N ARG A 456 6.15 -8.23 21.02
CA ARG A 456 7.03 -7.16 21.52
C ARG A 456 7.13 -5.96 20.56
N ASP A 457 7.17 -6.20 19.26
CA ASP A 457 7.26 -5.13 18.26
C ASP A 457 5.94 -4.39 18.12
N ASP A 458 4.80 -5.10 18.20
CA ASP A 458 3.48 -4.44 18.20
C ASP A 458 3.32 -3.50 19.42
N TRP A 459 3.85 -3.89 20.59
CA TRP A 459 3.89 -3.00 21.77
C TRP A 459 4.82 -1.79 21.59
N LEU A 460 5.95 -1.94 20.90
CA LEU A 460 6.79 -0.79 20.54
C LEU A 460 6.02 0.15 19.60
N ASP A 461 5.42 -0.38 18.54
CA ASP A 461 4.69 0.43 17.56
C ASP A 461 3.50 1.16 18.19
N LEU A 462 2.78 0.54 19.13
CA LEU A 462 1.76 1.21 19.93
C LEU A 462 2.33 2.37 20.76
N LEU A 463 3.48 2.18 21.42
CA LEU A 463 4.14 3.25 22.19
C LEU A 463 4.63 4.38 21.29
N MET A 464 5.22 4.09 20.12
CA MET A 464 5.60 5.10 19.15
C MET A 464 4.38 5.91 18.72
N THR A 465 3.34 5.25 18.22
CA THR A 465 2.17 5.89 17.61
C THR A 465 1.25 6.62 18.60
N HIS A 466 1.15 6.17 19.85
CA HIS A 466 0.22 6.72 20.84
C HIS A 466 0.88 7.54 21.96
N ARG A 467 2.20 7.42 22.19
CA ARG A 467 2.91 8.15 23.26
C ARG A 467 3.98 9.11 22.75
N LEU A 468 4.68 8.75 21.68
CA LEU A 468 5.82 9.53 21.18
C LEU A 468 5.38 10.47 20.06
N GLN A 469 4.92 9.90 18.95
CA GLN A 469 4.53 10.59 17.73
C GLN A 469 3.49 11.71 17.92
N PRO A 470 2.45 11.59 18.78
CA PRO A 470 1.48 12.67 18.96
C PRO A 470 2.07 13.97 19.53
N ASP A 471 3.16 13.85 20.29
CA ASP A 471 3.86 14.98 20.92
C ASP A 471 5.00 15.56 20.05
N PHE A 472 5.20 15.06 18.82
CA PHE A 472 6.26 15.56 17.95
C PHE A 472 5.94 17.01 17.50
N PRO A 473 6.85 17.99 17.71
CA PRO A 473 6.53 19.39 17.47
C PRO A 473 6.17 19.70 16.01
N ALA A 474 5.01 20.31 15.77
CA ALA A 474 4.50 20.61 14.41
C ALA A 474 5.45 21.44 13.52
N GLY A 475 6.37 22.21 14.13
CA GLY A 475 7.41 22.98 13.45
C GLY A 475 8.76 22.28 13.29
N GLN A 476 8.84 20.96 13.53
CA GLN A 476 10.09 20.19 13.52
C GLN A 476 10.04 19.03 12.52
N LEU A 477 11.11 18.92 11.73
CA LEU A 477 11.50 17.70 11.02
C LEU A 477 12.37 16.87 11.94
N LEU A 478 11.83 15.74 12.41
CA LEU A 478 12.52 14.81 13.30
C LEU A 478 12.82 13.51 12.55
N ALA A 479 14.11 13.23 12.34
CA ALA A 479 14.54 11.90 11.90
C ALA A 479 14.75 11.00 13.11
N VAL A 480 13.92 9.96 13.24
CA VAL A 480 14.15 8.86 14.18
C VAL A 480 14.98 7.80 13.45
N TYR A 481 16.07 7.30 14.03
CA TYR A 481 16.97 6.34 13.37
C TYR A 481 17.46 5.23 14.32
N ASP A 482 18.21 4.25 13.81
CA ASP A 482 18.71 3.09 14.58
C ASP A 482 17.56 2.33 15.29
N TYR A 483 16.61 1.84 14.47
CA TYR A 483 15.46 1.04 14.92
C TYR A 483 15.91 -0.33 15.49
N PRO A 484 15.08 -1.03 16.28
CA PRO A 484 15.40 -2.37 16.75
C PRO A 484 15.65 -3.33 15.58
N ALA A 485 16.58 -4.27 15.74
CA ALA A 485 16.89 -5.26 14.71
C ALA A 485 15.70 -6.16 14.30
N SER A 486 14.69 -6.30 15.16
CA SER A 486 13.43 -6.99 14.85
C SER A 486 12.59 -6.22 13.82
N GLN A 487 12.58 -4.88 13.91
CA GLN A 487 11.88 -3.95 13.02
C GLN A 487 12.75 -3.50 11.82
N CYS A 488 13.64 -4.37 11.35
CA CYS A 488 14.62 -4.01 10.31
C CYS A 488 14.08 -3.92 8.88
N ALA A 489 12.90 -4.49 8.60
CA ALA A 489 12.34 -4.63 7.25
C ALA A 489 13.40 -5.16 6.26
N LEU A 490 13.90 -4.31 5.36
CA LEU A 490 14.86 -4.63 4.30
C LEU A 490 16.21 -3.89 4.47
N ALA A 491 16.41 -3.25 5.62
CA ALA A 491 17.64 -2.56 6.00
C ALA A 491 18.71 -3.52 6.53
N ARG A 492 19.96 -3.12 6.40
CA ARG A 492 21.13 -3.75 7.02
C ARG A 492 21.07 -3.67 8.55
N LEU A 493 21.65 -4.68 9.21
CA LEU A 493 21.89 -4.68 10.66
C LEU A 493 23.33 -4.27 10.99
N ARG A 494 23.50 -3.60 12.12
CA ARG A 494 24.79 -3.20 12.70
C ARG A 494 24.79 -3.40 14.21
N ASP A 495 25.92 -3.82 14.76
CA ASP A 495 26.12 -3.86 16.22
C ASP A 495 26.28 -2.44 16.78
N ASP A 496 25.59 -2.14 17.87
CA ASP A 496 25.71 -0.89 18.64
C ASP A 496 25.92 -1.21 20.13
N GLY A 497 27.18 -1.47 20.48
CA GLY A 497 27.57 -1.82 21.84
C GLY A 497 27.07 -3.20 22.29
N ASP A 498 26.00 -3.21 23.08
CA ASP A 498 25.38 -4.41 23.67
C ASP A 498 24.16 -4.93 22.88
N VAL A 499 23.72 -4.20 21.85
CA VAL A 499 22.50 -4.49 21.08
C VAL A 499 22.78 -4.46 19.57
N GLN A 500 21.86 -5.00 18.78
CA GLN A 500 21.84 -4.79 17.32
C GLN A 500 20.76 -3.79 16.95
N VAL A 501 21.12 -2.88 16.05
CA VAL A 501 20.23 -1.89 15.45
C VAL A 501 20.10 -2.13 13.96
N SER A 502 18.93 -1.77 13.43
CA SER A 502 18.66 -1.63 12.02
C SER A 502 19.14 -0.26 11.54
N GLU A 503 19.89 -0.21 10.45
CA GLU A 503 20.28 1.04 9.78
C GLU A 503 19.09 1.60 8.98
N ARG A 504 18.01 1.89 9.70
CA ARG A 504 16.73 2.44 9.23
C ARG A 504 16.48 3.78 9.90
N PHE A 505 15.84 4.70 9.16
CA PHE A 505 15.27 5.93 9.71
C PHE A 505 13.85 6.16 9.21
N GLU A 506 13.09 6.94 9.98
CA GLU A 506 11.85 7.55 9.55
C GLU A 506 11.91 9.05 9.78
N LEU A 507 11.39 9.83 8.83
CA LEU A 507 11.32 11.28 8.90
C LEU A 507 9.90 11.73 9.19
N TYR A 508 9.73 12.44 10.31
CA TYR A 508 8.46 12.97 10.78
C TYR A 508 8.43 14.50 10.63
N LEU A 509 7.31 15.07 10.20
CA LEU A 509 7.02 16.50 10.33
C LEU A 509 5.88 16.69 11.34
N GLY A 510 6.24 17.08 12.56
CA GLY A 510 5.34 16.92 13.71
C GLY A 510 4.83 15.48 13.82
N PRO A 511 3.52 15.24 14.06
CA PRO A 511 2.98 13.89 14.21
C PRO A 511 2.77 13.14 12.89
N LEU A 512 3.23 13.66 11.75
CA LEU A 512 3.06 13.01 10.44
C LEU A 512 4.38 12.40 9.96
N GLU A 513 4.45 11.07 9.94
CA GLU A 513 5.50 10.30 9.27
C GLU A 513 5.42 10.55 7.75
N LEU A 514 6.49 11.12 7.19
CA LEU A 514 6.60 11.50 5.78
C LEU A 514 7.37 10.48 4.95
N ALA A 515 8.42 9.87 5.52
CA ALA A 515 9.30 8.96 4.80
C ALA A 515 9.91 7.89 5.72
N ASN A 516 10.27 6.75 5.14
CA ASN A 516 10.98 5.63 5.78
C ASN A 516 12.10 5.19 4.83
N GLY A 517 13.31 4.99 5.35
CA GLY A 517 14.51 4.72 4.53
C GLY A 517 15.59 3.95 5.26
N TYR A 518 16.49 3.36 4.49
CA TYR A 518 17.38 2.27 4.91
C TYR A 518 18.79 2.45 4.33
N HIS A 519 19.80 1.95 5.04
CA HIS A 519 21.01 1.43 4.42
C HIS A 519 20.67 0.01 4.00
N GLU A 520 20.77 -0.29 2.70
CA GLU A 520 20.10 -1.46 2.13
C GLU A 520 20.78 -2.79 2.45
N LEU A 521 19.98 -3.84 2.68
CA LEU A 521 20.49 -5.20 2.83
C LEU A 521 20.92 -5.76 1.46
N ALA A 522 22.22 -5.98 1.28
CA ALA A 522 22.79 -6.62 0.10
C ALA A 522 22.82 -8.17 0.15
N ASP A 523 22.70 -8.79 1.33
CA ASP A 523 22.80 -10.25 1.47
C ASP A 523 21.49 -10.95 1.07
N ALA A 524 21.51 -11.63 -0.08
CA ALA A 524 20.39 -12.38 -0.63
C ALA A 524 19.91 -13.54 0.25
N ARG A 525 20.80 -14.15 1.04
CA ARG A 525 20.48 -15.30 1.91
C ARG A 525 19.75 -14.82 3.15
N GLU A 526 20.24 -13.74 3.76
CA GLU A 526 19.54 -13.07 4.85
C GLU A 526 18.18 -12.53 4.37
N GLN A 527 18.13 -11.89 3.19
CA GLN A 527 16.89 -11.38 2.61
C GLN A 527 15.87 -12.51 2.37
N ARG A 528 16.31 -13.67 1.86
CA ARG A 528 15.47 -14.86 1.71
C ARG A 528 14.97 -15.38 3.07
N ALA A 529 15.81 -15.38 4.10
CA ALA A 529 15.41 -15.82 5.44
C ALA A 529 14.36 -14.88 6.06
N ARG A 530 14.50 -13.56 5.87
CA ARG A 530 13.49 -12.56 6.26
C ARG A 530 12.16 -12.83 5.56
N PHE A 531 12.15 -12.94 4.22
CA PHE A 531 10.93 -13.25 3.45
C PHE A 531 10.23 -14.56 3.89
N LEU A 532 10.99 -15.61 4.20
CA LEU A 532 10.42 -16.87 4.68
C LEU A 532 9.77 -16.74 6.07
N ARG A 533 10.40 -15.99 6.98
CA ARG A 533 9.84 -15.64 8.30
C ARG A 533 8.57 -14.81 8.17
N ASP A 534 8.57 -13.79 7.31
CA ASP A 534 7.41 -12.91 7.11
C ASP A 534 6.21 -13.69 6.54
N ILE A 535 6.45 -14.63 5.61
CA ILE A 535 5.45 -15.58 5.10
C ILE A 535 4.93 -16.51 6.20
N ASP A 536 5.76 -16.93 7.16
CA ASP A 536 5.31 -17.74 8.30
C ASP A 536 4.40 -16.93 9.25
N ILE A 537 4.77 -15.68 9.54
CA ILE A 537 3.93 -14.74 10.32
C ILE A 537 2.59 -14.50 9.62
N ARG A 538 2.58 -14.36 8.28
CA ARG A 538 1.33 -14.27 7.50
C ARG A 538 0.45 -15.51 7.67
N ARG A 539 1.03 -16.71 7.66
CA ARG A 539 0.29 -17.97 7.89
C ARG A 539 -0.27 -18.07 9.29
N THR A 540 0.49 -17.73 10.33
CA THR A 540 0.00 -17.80 11.72
C THR A 540 -1.11 -16.76 11.98
N ARG A 541 -1.05 -15.59 11.33
CA ARG A 541 -2.12 -14.58 11.31
C ARG A 541 -3.31 -14.93 10.39
N GLY A 542 -3.21 -15.99 9.58
CA GLY A 542 -4.29 -16.41 8.67
C GLY A 542 -4.52 -15.49 7.46
N ILE A 543 -3.53 -14.65 7.11
CA ILE A 543 -3.61 -13.69 6.00
C ILE A 543 -2.89 -14.21 4.74
N GLY A 544 -3.25 -13.66 3.58
CA GLY A 544 -2.79 -14.16 2.28
C GLY A 544 -1.26 -14.13 2.13
N THR A 545 -0.69 -15.20 1.57
CA THR A 545 0.76 -15.36 1.36
C THR A 545 1.14 -15.15 -0.11
N PRO A 546 1.75 -14.01 -0.48
CA PRO A 546 2.22 -13.80 -1.85
C PRO A 546 3.43 -14.68 -2.17
N ALA A 547 3.70 -14.85 -3.46
CA ALA A 547 4.95 -15.47 -3.91
C ALA A 547 6.14 -14.57 -3.55
N ILE A 548 7.25 -15.18 -3.11
CA ILE A 548 8.53 -14.50 -2.90
C ILE A 548 9.10 -14.05 -4.24
N ASP A 549 9.60 -12.82 -4.33
CA ASP A 549 10.24 -12.30 -5.54
C ASP A 549 11.64 -12.93 -5.72
N GLN A 550 11.69 -14.02 -6.48
CA GLN A 550 12.97 -14.68 -6.81
C GLN A 550 13.86 -13.79 -7.69
N SER A 551 13.31 -12.90 -8.52
CA SER A 551 14.10 -11.99 -9.36
C SER A 551 14.82 -10.90 -8.56
N LEU A 552 14.27 -10.48 -7.41
CA LEU A 552 15.00 -9.65 -6.45
C LEU A 552 16.16 -10.43 -5.83
N LEU A 553 15.90 -11.65 -5.33
CA LEU A 553 16.93 -12.47 -4.70
C LEU A 553 18.08 -12.81 -5.66
N ASP A 554 17.76 -13.15 -6.91
CA ASP A 554 18.76 -13.38 -7.97
C ASP A 554 19.59 -12.12 -8.26
N ALA A 555 18.98 -10.93 -8.19
CA ALA A 555 19.69 -9.66 -8.38
C ALA A 555 20.60 -9.30 -7.19
N LEU A 556 20.20 -9.66 -5.96
CA LEU A 556 21.07 -9.53 -4.79
C LEU A 556 22.28 -10.48 -4.89
N ASP A 557 22.04 -11.75 -5.21
CA ASP A 557 23.09 -12.77 -5.41
C ASP A 557 24.04 -12.43 -6.59
N ALA A 558 23.56 -11.72 -7.62
CA ALA A 558 24.36 -11.31 -8.78
C ALA A 558 25.37 -10.19 -8.47
N GLY A 559 25.20 -9.46 -7.36
CA GLY A 559 26.07 -8.35 -6.94
C GLY A 559 25.32 -7.04 -6.81
N PHE A 560 24.58 -6.89 -5.71
CA PHE A 560 23.94 -5.62 -5.34
C PHE A 560 24.97 -4.62 -4.78
N PRO A 561 24.99 -3.37 -5.26
CA PRO A 561 25.91 -2.35 -4.75
C PRO A 561 25.54 -1.89 -3.34
N ASP A 562 26.54 -1.48 -2.55
CA ASP A 562 26.31 -0.77 -1.29
C ASP A 562 25.59 0.56 -1.57
N CYS A 563 24.46 0.79 -0.91
CA CYS A 563 23.62 1.97 -1.12
C CYS A 563 22.65 2.20 0.03
N SER A 564 22.08 3.40 0.09
CA SER A 564 20.92 3.72 0.93
C SER A 564 19.72 4.12 0.06
N GLY A 565 18.51 3.76 0.48
CA GLY A 565 17.25 4.06 -0.22
C GLY A 565 16.17 4.60 0.73
N VAL A 566 15.21 5.36 0.20
CA VAL A 566 14.13 5.97 1.00
C VAL A 566 12.85 6.15 0.18
N ALA A 567 11.72 5.82 0.82
CA ALA A 567 10.38 6.03 0.31
C ALA A 567 9.68 7.17 1.06
N LEU A 568 9.15 8.16 0.33
CA LEU A 568 8.45 9.34 0.83
C LEU A 568 7.00 9.38 0.31
N GLY A 569 6.04 9.54 1.23
CA GLY A 569 4.62 9.69 0.92
C GLY A 569 4.29 11.10 0.44
N VAL A 570 4.15 11.29 -0.87
CA VAL A 570 3.93 12.62 -1.48
C VAL A 570 2.59 13.22 -1.05
N ASP A 571 1.56 12.38 -0.89
CA ASP A 571 0.26 12.80 -0.38
C ASP A 571 0.34 13.29 1.09
N ARG A 572 1.13 12.63 1.93
CA ARG A 572 1.38 13.08 3.32
C ARG A 572 2.21 14.37 3.37
N LEU A 573 3.20 14.53 2.49
CA LEU A 573 3.92 15.80 2.35
C LEU A 573 2.97 16.94 1.94
N LEU A 574 2.06 16.69 0.99
CA LEU A 574 1.01 17.65 0.63
C LEU A 574 0.05 17.96 1.79
N MET A 575 -0.38 16.95 2.55
CA MET A 575 -1.20 17.17 3.76
C MET A 575 -0.49 18.09 4.76
N ALA A 576 0.81 17.86 5.00
CA ALA A 576 1.61 18.68 5.91
C ALA A 576 1.78 20.11 5.37
N MET A 577 1.99 20.28 4.07
CA MET A 577 2.07 21.58 3.40
C MET A 577 0.74 22.35 3.45
N LEU A 578 -0.39 21.67 3.26
CA LEU A 578 -1.76 22.22 3.32
C LEU A 578 -2.30 22.36 4.75
N GLU A 579 -1.55 21.91 5.76
CA GLU A 579 -1.93 21.86 7.18
C GLU A 579 -3.28 21.16 7.44
N THR A 580 -3.57 20.10 6.66
CA THR A 580 -4.79 19.28 6.77
C THR A 580 -4.52 17.91 7.38
N ALA A 581 -5.49 17.44 8.17
CA ALA A 581 -5.52 16.09 8.71
C ALA A 581 -6.14 15.05 7.73
N ARG A 582 -6.67 15.48 6.57
CA ARG A 582 -7.40 14.62 5.62
C ARG A 582 -6.63 14.41 4.32
N ILE A 583 -6.30 13.16 3.97
CA ILE A 583 -5.63 12.83 2.71
C ILE A 583 -6.48 13.19 1.48
N ALA A 584 -7.82 13.12 1.61
CA ALA A 584 -8.77 13.52 0.58
C ALA A 584 -8.58 14.98 0.09
N ASP A 585 -8.05 15.87 0.94
CA ASP A 585 -7.80 17.28 0.58
C ASP A 585 -6.58 17.46 -0.35
N ALA A 586 -5.71 16.44 -0.45
CA ALA A 586 -4.55 16.40 -1.33
C ALA A 586 -4.78 15.57 -2.62
N LEU A 587 -5.84 14.75 -2.66
CA LEU A 587 -6.20 13.87 -3.78
C LEU A 587 -7.23 14.51 -4.71
N ALA A 588 -7.11 14.32 -6.02
CA ALA A 588 -8.12 14.79 -6.97
C ALA A 588 -9.49 14.13 -6.72
N PHE A 589 -9.47 12.82 -6.52
CA PHE A 589 -10.58 12.03 -6.02
C PHE A 589 -9.99 11.09 -4.96
N ASP A 590 -10.58 11.06 -3.77
CA ASP A 590 -10.31 10.03 -2.77
C ASP A 590 -11.04 8.73 -3.12
N PHE A 591 -10.71 7.63 -2.46
CA PHE A 591 -11.26 6.30 -2.76
C PHE A 591 -12.80 6.23 -2.74
N SER A 592 -13.49 7.10 -1.97
CA SER A 592 -14.95 7.15 -1.97
C SER A 592 -15.59 7.80 -3.21
N ARG A 593 -14.77 8.40 -4.09
CA ARG A 593 -15.17 9.17 -5.29
C ARG A 593 -14.50 8.70 -6.59
N ALA A 594 -13.71 7.62 -6.53
CA ALA A 594 -12.93 7.09 -7.64
C ALA A 594 -13.78 6.35 -8.70
#